data_AF-A0A2D6KV98-F1
#
_entry.id   AF-A0A2D6KV98-F1
#
_cell.length_a   1.000
_cell.length_b   1.000
_cell.length_c   1.000
_cell.angle_alpha   90.00
_cell.angle_beta   90.00
_cell.angle_gamma   90.00
#
_symmetry.space_group_name_H-M   'P 1'
#
loop_
_entity.id
_entity.type
_entity.pdbx_description
1 polymer ?
#
loop_
_entity_poly.entity_id
_entity_poly.type
_entity_poly.pdbx_seq_one_letter_code
_entity_poly.pdbx_strand_id
1 'polypeptide(L)'
;MKSPILKLSKELSKRNIFHKIEGNKILTRRSKTKIPEINEDIMYLLGVIEGDGSLAIAKRKRGGYHYMLRIYSGEETYLQYLKELFYKYFSIEGRINKDKRKNKTFWFELKNASIFFYFNTLGIKHGKKSEREILLSAKTNQSNLLNYLAGFVDTDGSISHKRIQLKQKSQTLLEDVKKSLIKLNLNPADVKINYTNNIPFYYIRFDNKLPLRLKQSF
;
A
#
# COMPACT_ATOMS: atom_id res chain seq x y z
N MET A 1 7.45 11.19 17.57
CA MET A 1 7.35 9.82 17.03
C MET A 1 8.74 9.19 17.02
N LYS A 2 8.90 7.91 17.40
CA LYS A 2 10.21 7.22 17.29
C LYS A 2 10.60 7.11 15.81
N SER A 3 11.88 7.34 15.49
CA SER A 3 12.38 7.27 14.11
C SER A 3 11.98 5.95 13.42
N PRO A 4 11.47 5.97 12.18
CA PRO A 4 11.06 4.77 11.43
C PRO A 4 12.15 3.69 11.39
N ILE A 5 13.42 4.08 11.27
CA ILE A 5 14.53 3.11 11.23
C ILE A 5 14.70 2.35 12.55
N LEU A 6 14.48 3.01 13.69
CA LEU A 6 14.56 2.37 15.01
C LEU A 6 13.37 1.44 15.23
N LYS A 7 12.18 1.82 14.76
CA LYS A 7 10.99 0.95 14.81
C LYS A 7 11.19 -0.30 13.96
N LEU A 8 11.71 -0.13 12.75
CA LEU A 8 12.04 -1.23 11.85
C LEU A 8 13.12 -2.14 12.44
N SER A 9 14.21 -1.59 12.96
CA SER A 9 15.28 -2.36 13.59
C SER A 9 14.74 -3.26 14.72
N LYS A 10 13.89 -2.72 15.59
CA LYS A 10 13.23 -3.51 16.65
C LYS A 10 12.39 -4.66 16.08
N GLU A 11 11.63 -4.42 15.01
CA GLU A 11 10.84 -5.48 14.38
C GLU A 11 11.72 -6.55 13.72
N LEU A 12 12.79 -6.16 13.05
CA LEU A 12 13.76 -7.11 12.46
C LEU A 12 14.44 -7.97 13.55
N SER A 13 14.82 -7.38 14.69
CA SER A 13 15.38 -8.12 15.83
C SER A 13 14.40 -9.15 16.39
N LYS A 14 13.12 -8.80 16.56
CA LYS A 14 12.08 -9.74 17.03
C LYS A 14 11.94 -10.97 16.13
N ARG A 15 12.31 -10.85 14.85
CA ARG A 15 12.23 -11.91 13.84
C ARG A 15 13.55 -12.65 13.65
N ASN A 16 14.56 -12.38 14.48
CA ASN A 16 15.91 -12.92 14.37
C ASN A 16 16.53 -12.66 12.99
N ILE A 17 16.22 -11.50 12.39
CA ILE A 17 16.79 -11.10 11.10
C ILE A 17 18.03 -10.25 11.39
N PHE A 18 19.19 -10.78 11.00
CA PHE A 18 20.44 -10.03 11.10
C PHE A 18 20.34 -8.71 10.33
N HIS A 19 20.67 -7.61 11.02
CA HIS A 19 20.79 -6.31 10.42
C HIS A 19 21.76 -5.40 11.20
N LYS A 20 22.25 -4.36 10.54
CA LYS A 20 22.97 -3.22 11.14
C LYS A 20 22.36 -1.91 10.65
N ILE A 21 22.39 -0.87 11.46
CA ILE A 21 22.01 0.49 11.08
C ILE A 21 23.27 1.24 10.66
N GLU A 22 23.24 1.89 9.50
CA GLU A 22 24.29 2.79 9.02
C GLU A 22 23.63 4.07 8.48
N GLY A 23 23.65 5.14 9.26
CA GLY A 23 22.90 6.36 8.96
C GLY A 23 21.40 6.06 8.83
N ASN A 24 20.81 6.39 7.68
CA ASN A 24 19.41 6.09 7.34
C ASN A 24 19.22 4.76 6.60
N LYS A 25 20.19 3.84 6.65
CA LYS A 25 20.15 2.56 5.93
C LYS A 25 20.13 1.38 6.87
N ILE A 26 19.38 0.34 6.48
CA ILE A 26 19.42 -0.99 7.09
C ILE A 26 20.27 -1.90 6.20
N LEU A 27 21.35 -2.42 6.78
CA LEU A 27 22.23 -3.40 6.14
C LEU A 27 21.82 -4.77 6.62
N THR A 28 21.35 -5.60 5.70
CA THR A 28 21.13 -7.04 5.92
C THR A 28 22.24 -7.82 5.23
N ARG A 29 22.28 -9.15 5.40
CA ARG A 29 23.23 -10.02 4.68
C ARG A 29 23.13 -9.94 3.16
N ARG A 30 22.06 -9.38 2.60
CA ARG A 30 21.75 -9.43 1.16
C ARG A 30 21.51 -8.08 0.52
N SER A 31 21.35 -7.02 1.32
CA SER A 31 20.93 -5.72 0.80
C SER A 31 21.26 -4.58 1.75
N LYS A 32 21.49 -3.41 1.17
CA LYS A 32 21.61 -2.13 1.85
C LYS A 32 20.39 -1.30 1.45
N THR A 33 19.45 -1.12 2.37
CA THR A 33 18.15 -0.50 2.09
C THR A 33 18.05 0.84 2.78
N LYS A 34 17.79 1.92 2.02
CA LYS A 34 17.46 3.23 2.58
C LYS A 34 16.09 3.16 3.25
N ILE A 35 15.97 3.71 4.45
CA ILE A 35 14.71 3.77 5.18
C ILE A 35 14.23 5.23 5.17
N PRO A 36 13.15 5.53 4.44
CA PRO A 36 12.64 6.88 4.35
C PRO A 36 11.85 7.27 5.61
N GLU A 37 11.91 8.56 5.95
CA GLU A 37 10.92 9.16 6.83
C GLU A 37 9.53 9.12 6.17
N ILE A 38 8.48 9.13 7.00
CA ILE A 38 7.11 9.18 6.50
C ILE A 38 6.91 10.50 5.77
N ASN A 39 6.47 10.40 4.51
CA ASN A 39 6.12 11.54 3.66
C ASN A 39 4.95 11.15 2.73
N GLU A 40 4.54 12.09 1.90
CA GLU A 40 3.42 11.98 0.97
C GLU A 40 3.57 10.80 0.00
N ASP A 41 4.76 10.60 -0.58
CA ASP A 41 5.04 9.47 -1.49
C ASP A 41 4.98 8.11 -0.76
N ILE A 42 5.45 8.05 0.49
CA ILE A 42 5.33 6.83 1.31
C ILE A 42 3.88 6.54 1.68
N MET A 43 3.09 7.56 1.99
CA MET A 43 1.67 7.39 2.28
C MET A 43 0.87 6.98 1.04
N TYR A 44 1.21 7.55 -0.11
CA TYR A 44 0.68 7.09 -1.39
C TYR A 44 1.00 5.61 -1.64
N LEU A 45 2.27 5.20 -1.51
CA LEU A 45 2.65 3.78 -1.63
C LEU A 45 1.91 2.89 -0.62
N LEU A 46 1.69 3.36 0.60
CA LEU A 46 0.93 2.64 1.63
C LEU A 46 -0.50 2.35 1.16
N GLY A 47 -1.18 3.35 0.59
CA GLY A 47 -2.51 3.19 0.00
C GLY A 47 -2.53 2.23 -1.20
N VAL A 48 -1.56 2.34 -2.10
CA VAL A 48 -1.40 1.42 -3.24
C VAL A 48 -1.21 -0.02 -2.76
N ILE A 49 -0.36 -0.24 -1.76
CA ILE A 49 -0.13 -1.59 -1.23
C ILE A 49 -1.39 -2.12 -0.54
N GLU A 50 -2.22 -1.25 0.04
CA GLU A 50 -3.47 -1.65 0.68
C GLU A 50 -4.58 -2.03 -0.31
N GLY A 51 -4.63 -1.43 -1.49
CA GLY A 51 -5.48 -1.88 -2.59
C GLY A 51 -4.93 -3.13 -3.26
N ASP A 52 -4.13 -2.94 -4.31
CA ASP A 52 -3.62 -4.01 -5.16
C ASP A 52 -2.35 -4.71 -4.67
N GLY A 53 -1.81 -4.28 -3.52
CA GLY A 53 -0.61 -4.88 -2.95
C GLY A 53 -0.85 -6.12 -2.09
N SER A 54 0.25 -6.84 -1.83
CA SER A 54 0.30 -7.91 -0.85
C SER A 54 1.68 -8.00 -0.19
N LEU A 55 1.67 -8.23 1.11
CA LEU A 55 2.84 -8.65 1.89
C LEU A 55 2.75 -10.16 2.08
N ALA A 56 3.71 -10.90 1.53
CA ALA A 56 3.75 -12.36 1.57
C ALA A 56 5.04 -12.89 2.21
N ILE A 57 4.91 -13.98 2.96
CA ILE A 57 6.01 -14.72 3.55
C ILE A 57 6.03 -16.11 2.92
N ALA A 58 7.20 -16.55 2.45
CA ALA A 58 7.37 -17.91 1.91
C ALA A 58 8.58 -18.60 2.52
N LYS A 59 8.43 -19.86 2.96
CA LYS A 59 9.54 -20.66 3.49
C LYS A 59 10.52 -20.99 2.36
N ARG A 60 11.82 -20.94 2.67
CA ARG A 60 12.89 -21.32 1.74
C ARG A 60 13.18 -22.81 1.84
N LYS A 61 13.62 -23.41 0.73
CA LYS A 61 14.10 -24.80 0.69
C LYS A 61 15.24 -25.06 1.69
N ARG A 62 16.23 -24.15 1.75
CA ARG A 62 17.40 -24.25 2.64
C ARG A 62 17.20 -23.59 4.02
N GLY A 63 15.95 -23.48 4.48
CA GLY A 63 15.63 -22.82 5.74
C GLY A 63 15.52 -21.28 5.66
N GLY A 64 14.78 -20.70 6.60
CA GLY A 64 14.44 -19.27 6.63
C GLY A 64 13.28 -18.88 5.71
N TYR A 65 13.10 -17.57 5.50
CA TYR A 65 11.93 -17.01 4.81
C TYR A 65 12.30 -16.00 3.71
N HIS A 66 11.49 -15.96 2.66
CA HIS A 66 11.36 -14.84 1.75
C HIS A 66 10.27 -13.91 2.25
N TYR A 67 10.61 -12.62 2.38
CA TYR A 67 9.68 -11.54 2.67
C TYR A 67 9.47 -10.77 1.37
N MET A 68 8.23 -10.73 0.91
CA MET A 68 7.89 -10.27 -0.43
C MET A 68 6.81 -9.22 -0.36
N LEU A 69 7.03 -8.12 -1.08
CA LEU A 69 6.00 -7.15 -1.42
C LEU A 69 5.69 -7.35 -2.90
N ARG A 70 4.39 -7.48 -3.23
CA ARG A 70 3.90 -7.54 -4.61
C ARG A 70 2.80 -6.53 -4.83
N ILE A 71 2.75 -5.90 -6.00
CA ILE A 71 1.66 -5.02 -6.44
C ILE A 71 1.25 -5.47 -7.84
N TYR A 72 -0.04 -5.70 -8.04
CA TYR A 72 -0.59 -6.19 -9.31
C TYR A 72 -1.22 -5.04 -10.08
N SER A 73 -1.11 -5.05 -11.42
CA SER A 73 -1.80 -4.08 -12.28
C SER A 73 -1.97 -4.63 -13.69
N GLY A 74 -2.98 -4.13 -14.40
CA GLY A 74 -3.10 -4.33 -15.85
C GLY A 74 -2.24 -3.38 -16.68
N GLU A 75 -1.70 -2.34 -16.06
CA GLU A 75 -0.92 -1.27 -16.69
C GLU A 75 0.56 -1.37 -16.29
N GLU A 76 1.41 -1.79 -17.22
CA GLU A 76 2.85 -1.96 -16.97
C GLU A 76 3.56 -0.63 -16.70
N THR A 77 3.13 0.45 -17.37
CA THR A 77 3.65 1.81 -17.15
C THR A 77 3.42 2.29 -15.72
N TYR A 78 2.28 1.95 -15.11
CA TYR A 78 2.05 2.23 -13.70
C TYR A 78 3.04 1.48 -12.79
N LEU A 79 3.26 0.20 -13.06
CA LEU A 79 4.21 -0.58 -12.26
C LEU A 79 5.64 -0.06 -12.42
N GLN A 80 5.99 0.51 -13.58
CA GLN A 80 7.27 1.19 -13.80
C GLN A 80 7.38 2.47 -12.95
N TYR A 81 6.33 3.29 -12.91
CA TYR A 81 6.28 4.44 -12.00
C TYR A 81 6.46 4.03 -10.53
N LEU A 82 5.76 2.98 -10.08
CA LEU A 82 5.92 2.46 -8.72
C LEU A 82 7.35 1.95 -8.49
N LYS A 83 7.94 1.22 -9.44
CA LYS A 83 9.32 0.73 -9.36
C LYS A 83 10.30 1.89 -9.13
N GLU A 84 10.16 2.99 -9.86
CA GLU A 84 10.98 4.20 -9.70
C GLU A 84 10.77 4.85 -8.33
N LEU A 85 9.53 4.92 -7.84
CA LEU A 85 9.22 5.45 -6.52
C LEU A 85 9.85 4.61 -5.40
N PHE A 86 9.77 3.28 -5.50
CA PHE A 86 10.46 2.38 -4.56
C PHE A 86 11.98 2.55 -4.62
N TYR A 87 12.56 2.70 -5.82
CA TYR A 87 14.00 2.92 -5.94
C TYR A 87 14.44 4.26 -5.33
N LYS A 88 13.72 5.36 -5.60
CA LYS A 88 13.97 6.69 -5.03
C LYS A 88 14.03 6.66 -3.49
N TYR A 89 13.09 5.97 -2.85
CA TYR A 89 12.96 5.98 -1.40
C TYR A 89 13.72 4.89 -0.66
N PHE A 90 13.86 3.71 -1.25
CA PHE A 90 14.47 2.56 -0.60
C PHE A 90 15.82 2.16 -1.16
N SER A 91 16.22 2.70 -2.32
CA SER A 91 17.43 2.30 -3.06
C SER A 91 17.49 0.79 -3.32
N ILE A 92 16.33 0.17 -3.57
CA ILE A 92 16.19 -1.24 -3.93
C ILE A 92 15.41 -1.33 -5.22
N GLU A 93 16.01 -2.01 -6.20
CA GLU A 93 15.34 -2.29 -7.46
C GLU A 93 14.44 -3.52 -7.34
N GLY A 94 13.18 -3.35 -7.73
CA GLY A 94 12.23 -4.46 -7.88
C GLY A 94 12.09 -4.94 -9.32
N ARG A 95 11.36 -6.03 -9.51
CA ARG A 95 11.16 -6.65 -10.82
C ARG A 95 9.70 -6.57 -11.23
N ILE A 96 9.44 -6.18 -12.47
CA ILE A 96 8.12 -6.30 -13.09
C ILE A 96 8.09 -7.65 -13.81
N ASN A 97 7.01 -8.40 -13.62
CA ASN A 97 6.81 -9.70 -14.23
C ASN A 97 5.41 -9.73 -14.86
N LYS A 98 5.24 -10.55 -15.90
CA LYS A 98 3.96 -10.77 -16.58
C LYS A 98 3.35 -12.11 -16.19
N ASP A 99 2.05 -12.16 -15.88
CA ASP A 99 1.35 -13.43 -15.65
C ASP A 99 1.10 -14.10 -16.99
N LYS A 100 1.78 -15.22 -17.24
CA LYS A 100 1.65 -15.97 -18.48
C LYS A 100 0.24 -16.55 -18.69
N ARG A 101 -0.57 -16.65 -17.63
CA ARG A 101 -1.92 -17.24 -17.68
C ARG A 101 -3.04 -16.21 -17.88
N LYS A 102 -2.75 -14.92 -17.75
CA LYS A 102 -3.74 -13.85 -17.87
C LYS A 102 -3.27 -12.81 -18.86
N ASN A 103 -4.12 -12.47 -19.83
CA ASN A 103 -3.81 -11.36 -20.72
C ASN A 103 -3.75 -10.05 -19.93
N LYS A 104 -2.78 -9.19 -20.24
CA LYS A 104 -2.58 -7.86 -19.62
C LYS A 104 -2.60 -7.89 -18.08
N THR A 105 -1.92 -8.83 -17.44
CA THR A 105 -1.72 -8.82 -15.98
C THR A 105 -0.23 -8.85 -15.68
N PHE A 106 0.23 -7.85 -14.94
CA PHE A 106 1.60 -7.70 -14.51
C PHE A 106 1.68 -7.59 -12.99
N TRP A 107 2.85 -7.83 -12.43
CA TRP A 107 3.10 -7.50 -11.03
C TRP A 107 4.54 -7.01 -10.81
N PHE A 108 4.64 -5.99 -9.97
CA PHE A 108 5.89 -5.54 -9.38
C PHE A 108 6.20 -6.39 -8.15
N GLU A 109 7.43 -6.88 -8.01
CA GLU A 109 7.90 -7.71 -6.90
C GLU A 109 9.20 -7.17 -6.28
N LEU A 110 9.19 -7.05 -4.95
CA LEU A 110 10.36 -6.80 -4.10
C LEU A 110 10.55 -7.93 -3.09
N LYS A 111 11.70 -8.60 -3.12
CA LYS A 111 12.09 -9.63 -2.13
C LYS A 111 13.05 -9.05 -1.09
N ASN A 112 12.56 -8.15 -0.24
CA ASN A 112 13.39 -7.44 0.73
C ASN A 112 12.72 -7.41 2.11
N ALA A 113 13.42 -7.91 3.14
CA ALA A 113 12.92 -7.96 4.51
C ALA A 113 12.72 -6.57 5.11
N SER A 114 13.66 -5.65 4.90
CA SER A 114 13.59 -4.28 5.41
C SER A 114 12.36 -3.55 4.87
N ILE A 115 12.09 -3.65 3.57
CA ILE A 115 10.90 -3.03 2.95
C ILE A 115 9.61 -3.69 3.44
N PHE A 116 9.57 -5.02 3.48
CA PHE A 116 8.42 -5.76 4.00
C PHE A 116 8.06 -5.32 5.42
N PHE A 117 9.04 -5.32 6.33
CA PHE A 117 8.80 -4.97 7.72
C PHE A 117 8.60 -3.46 7.91
N TYR A 118 9.14 -2.61 7.04
CA TYR A 118 8.84 -1.18 7.06
C TYR A 118 7.33 -0.94 6.91
N PHE A 119 6.73 -1.45 5.84
CA PHE A 119 5.28 -1.33 5.62
C PHE A 119 4.46 -2.09 6.66
N ASN A 120 4.96 -3.22 7.17
CA ASN A 120 4.32 -3.90 8.29
C ASN A 120 4.29 -3.06 9.57
N THR A 121 5.37 -2.31 9.86
CA THR A 121 5.41 -1.40 11.01
C THR A 121 4.51 -0.18 10.84
N LEU A 122 4.13 0.16 9.60
CA LEU A 122 3.10 1.17 9.31
C LEU A 122 1.68 0.62 9.47
N GLY A 123 1.51 -0.69 9.63
CA GLY A 123 0.23 -1.31 9.95
C GLY A 123 -0.28 -2.28 8.90
N ILE A 124 0.38 -2.41 7.73
CA ILE A 124 -0.04 -3.41 6.74
C ILE A 124 0.16 -4.81 7.31
N LYS A 125 -0.94 -5.55 7.48
CA LYS A 125 -0.90 -6.95 7.86
C LYS A 125 -0.56 -7.82 6.63
N HIS A 126 0.21 -8.88 6.84
CA HIS A 126 0.40 -9.91 5.83
C HIS A 126 -0.79 -10.89 5.85
N GLY A 127 -1.11 -11.51 4.72
CA GLY A 127 -2.23 -12.45 4.60
C GLY A 127 -3.53 -11.84 4.05
N LYS A 128 -4.67 -12.51 4.27
CA LYS A 128 -5.98 -12.08 3.77
C LYS A 128 -6.40 -10.77 4.45
N LYS A 129 -6.81 -9.79 3.64
CA LYS A 129 -7.31 -8.48 4.10
C LYS A 129 -8.84 -8.52 4.27
N SER A 130 -9.35 -9.30 5.23
CA SER A 130 -10.77 -9.28 5.62
C SER A 130 -10.97 -8.32 6.80
N GLU A 131 -12.03 -7.52 6.77
CA GLU A 131 -12.45 -6.59 7.84
C GLU A 131 -11.31 -5.72 8.39
N ARG A 132 -11.19 -4.52 7.82
CA ARG A 132 -10.14 -3.57 8.18
C ARG A 132 -10.66 -2.15 8.21
N GLU A 133 -9.86 -1.29 8.83
CA GLU A 133 -10.00 0.16 8.88
C GLU A 133 -8.79 0.80 8.18
N ILE A 134 -8.85 2.10 7.89
CA ILE A 134 -7.69 2.87 7.45
C ILE A 134 -6.60 2.79 8.52
N LEU A 135 -5.38 2.53 8.07
CA LEU A 135 -4.22 2.41 8.94
C LEU A 135 -4.01 3.66 9.80
N LEU A 136 -3.73 3.45 11.09
CA LEU A 136 -3.49 4.55 12.03
C LEU A 136 -2.34 5.48 11.57
N SER A 137 -1.33 4.93 10.87
CA SER A 137 -0.23 5.74 10.31
C SER A 137 -0.69 6.72 9.24
N ALA A 138 -1.76 6.41 8.51
CA ALA A 138 -2.33 7.31 7.51
C ALA A 138 -3.15 8.43 8.17
N LYS A 139 -3.72 8.19 9.36
CA LYS A 139 -4.55 9.15 10.09
C LYS A 139 -3.77 10.16 10.94
N THR A 140 -2.43 10.14 10.92
CA THR A 140 -1.61 10.98 11.81
C THR A 140 -1.71 12.47 11.50
N ASN A 141 -1.98 12.84 10.24
CA ASN A 141 -2.24 14.21 9.81
C ASN A 141 -3.03 14.20 8.49
N GLN A 142 -3.53 15.37 8.09
CA GLN A 142 -4.34 15.54 6.90
C GLN A 142 -3.61 15.19 5.59
N SER A 143 -2.35 15.61 5.42
CA SER A 143 -1.59 15.31 4.18
C SER A 143 -1.34 13.80 4.03
N ASN A 144 -1.00 13.11 5.12
CA ASN A 144 -0.82 11.66 5.13
C ASN A 144 -2.10 10.94 4.72
N LEU A 145 -3.24 11.36 5.27
CA LEU A 145 -4.54 10.77 4.98
C LEU A 145 -4.94 10.99 3.51
N LEU A 146 -4.73 12.20 2.99
CA LEU A 146 -5.00 12.54 1.59
C LEU A 146 -4.18 11.68 0.62
N ASN A 147 -2.87 11.57 0.84
CA ASN A 147 -1.99 10.80 -0.04
C ASN A 147 -2.24 9.29 0.06
N TYR A 148 -2.51 8.79 1.27
CA TYR A 148 -2.93 7.40 1.46
C TYR A 148 -4.23 7.09 0.70
N LEU A 149 -5.26 7.93 0.83
CA LEU A 149 -6.52 7.75 0.10
C LEU A 149 -6.31 7.86 -1.41
N ALA A 150 -5.41 8.73 -1.88
CA ALA A 150 -5.09 8.84 -3.30
C ALA A 150 -4.51 7.54 -3.87
N GLY A 151 -3.52 6.94 -3.19
CA GLY A 151 -2.97 5.64 -3.62
C GLY A 151 -3.99 4.50 -3.56
N PHE A 152 -4.88 4.54 -2.58
CA PHE A 152 -5.96 3.55 -2.46
C PHE A 152 -7.02 3.70 -3.55
N VAL A 153 -7.33 4.93 -3.98
CA VAL A 153 -8.26 5.20 -5.09
C VAL A 153 -7.63 4.92 -6.45
N ASP A 154 -6.35 5.21 -6.64
CA ASP A 154 -5.64 4.90 -7.89
C ASP A 154 -5.61 3.38 -8.17
N THR A 155 -5.72 2.55 -7.12
CA THR A 155 -5.89 1.10 -7.24
C THR A 155 -7.38 0.71 -7.34
N ASP A 156 -8.10 0.76 -6.23
CA ASP A 156 -9.45 0.20 -6.10
C ASP A 156 -10.60 1.15 -6.53
N GLY A 157 -10.29 2.41 -6.82
CA GLY A 157 -11.28 3.43 -7.18
C GLY A 157 -11.69 3.38 -8.65
N SER A 158 -12.88 3.88 -8.94
CA SER A 158 -13.35 4.18 -10.29
C SER A 158 -13.74 5.64 -10.33
N ILE A 159 -13.36 6.35 -11.40
CA ILE A 159 -13.64 7.78 -11.55
C ILE A 159 -14.61 7.96 -12.69
N SER A 160 -15.67 8.72 -12.43
CA SER A 160 -16.60 9.18 -13.44
C SER A 160 -16.84 10.66 -13.20
N HIS A 161 -16.45 11.49 -14.16
CA HIS A 161 -16.53 12.94 -14.06
C HIS A 161 -15.87 13.45 -12.76
N LYS A 162 -16.60 14.25 -11.98
CA LYS A 162 -16.13 14.85 -10.72
C LYS A 162 -16.30 13.94 -9.50
N ARG A 163 -16.60 12.66 -9.68
CA ARG A 163 -16.89 11.73 -8.59
C ARG A 163 -15.95 10.51 -8.62
N ILE A 164 -15.45 10.16 -7.46
CA ILE A 164 -14.79 8.88 -7.20
C ILE A 164 -15.84 7.92 -6.64
N GLN A 165 -15.82 6.68 -7.11
CA GLN A 165 -16.51 5.55 -6.51
C GLN A 165 -15.47 4.54 -6.03
N LEU A 166 -15.54 4.14 -4.76
CA LEU A 166 -14.67 3.13 -4.19
C LEU A 166 -15.54 1.93 -3.78
N LYS A 167 -15.23 0.73 -4.31
CA LYS A 167 -15.95 -0.51 -4.02
C LYS A 167 -15.05 -1.45 -3.22
N GLN A 168 -15.54 -1.97 -2.10
CA GLN A 168 -14.77 -2.81 -1.18
C GLN A 168 -15.62 -3.96 -0.61
N LYS A 169 -14.97 -5.01 -0.12
CA LYS A 169 -15.65 -6.08 0.63
C LYS A 169 -15.91 -5.74 2.11
N SER A 170 -15.13 -4.82 2.68
CA SER A 170 -15.21 -4.43 4.10
C SER A 170 -16.11 -3.21 4.24
N GLN A 171 -17.29 -3.36 4.86
CA GLN A 171 -18.15 -2.22 5.20
C GLN A 171 -17.47 -1.29 6.19
N THR A 172 -16.85 -1.85 7.23
CA THR A 172 -16.10 -1.12 8.26
C THR A 172 -15.03 -0.22 7.64
N LEU A 173 -14.37 -0.67 6.58
CA LEU A 173 -13.37 0.14 5.87
C LEU A 173 -14.02 1.35 5.22
N LEU A 174 -15.16 1.16 4.54
CA LEU A 174 -15.82 2.26 3.85
C LEU A 174 -16.47 3.26 4.81
N GLU A 175 -16.95 2.82 5.97
CA GLU A 175 -17.42 3.73 7.02
C GLU A 175 -16.28 4.56 7.60
N ASP A 176 -15.11 3.96 7.79
CA ASP A 176 -13.93 4.68 8.24
C ASP A 176 -13.38 5.64 7.16
N VAL A 177 -13.44 5.23 5.88
CA VAL A 177 -13.19 6.12 4.73
C VAL A 177 -14.18 7.29 4.74
N LYS A 178 -15.49 7.05 4.93
CA LYS A 178 -16.50 8.12 5.01
C LYS A 178 -16.16 9.14 6.09
N LYS A 179 -15.87 8.68 7.31
CA LYS A 179 -15.47 9.54 8.44
C LYS A 179 -14.21 10.34 8.11
N SER A 180 -13.25 9.70 7.45
CA SER A 180 -11.99 10.32 7.04
C SER A 180 -12.19 11.37 5.95
N LEU A 181 -13.06 11.13 4.98
CA LEU A 181 -13.41 12.08 3.92
C LEU A 181 -14.13 13.32 4.48
N ILE A 182 -15.05 13.13 5.44
CA ILE A 182 -15.72 14.26 6.13
C ILE A 182 -14.68 15.15 6.84
N LYS A 183 -13.71 14.54 7.55
CA LYS A 183 -12.60 15.29 8.19
C LYS A 183 -11.73 16.06 7.21
N LEU A 184 -11.70 15.64 5.94
CA LEU A 184 -10.98 16.30 4.86
C LEU A 184 -11.81 17.36 4.13
N ASN A 185 -13.01 17.70 4.64
CA ASN A 185 -13.97 18.60 3.99
C ASN A 185 -14.35 18.15 2.56
N LEU A 186 -14.44 16.83 2.36
CA LEU A 186 -15.00 16.22 1.16
C LEU A 186 -16.44 15.79 1.41
N ASN A 187 -17.22 15.62 0.33
CA ASN A 187 -18.65 15.29 0.43
C ASN A 187 -18.92 13.82 0.06
N PRO A 188 -18.69 12.86 0.97
CA PRO A 188 -19.06 11.47 0.73
C PRO A 188 -20.57 11.25 0.86
N ALA A 189 -21.11 10.41 -0.01
CA ALA A 189 -22.42 9.79 0.19
C ALA A 189 -22.36 8.72 1.29
N ASP A 190 -23.53 8.22 1.68
CA ASP A 190 -23.61 7.04 2.56
C ASP A 190 -23.03 5.80 1.88
N VAL A 191 -22.50 4.89 2.70
CA VAL A 191 -22.04 3.58 2.26
C VAL A 191 -23.26 2.77 1.84
N LYS A 192 -23.22 2.24 0.62
CA LYS A 192 -24.28 1.43 0.03
C LYS A 192 -23.80 0.00 -0.18
N ILE A 193 -24.73 -0.94 -0.10
CA ILE A 193 -24.50 -2.36 -0.40
C ILE A 193 -24.91 -2.66 -1.85
N ASN A 194 -24.17 -3.57 -2.48
CA ASN A 194 -24.46 -4.16 -3.77
C ASN A 194 -24.10 -5.65 -3.70
N TYR A 195 -24.86 -6.52 -4.36
CA TYR A 195 -24.60 -7.95 -4.39
C TYR A 195 -23.98 -8.35 -5.72
N THR A 196 -22.97 -9.20 -5.68
CA THR A 196 -22.37 -9.82 -6.88
C THR A 196 -22.28 -11.31 -6.61
N ASN A 197 -23.06 -12.12 -7.34
CA ASN A 197 -23.18 -13.56 -7.10
C ASN A 197 -23.55 -13.89 -5.64
N ASN A 198 -24.55 -13.19 -5.08
CA ASN A 198 -24.99 -13.29 -3.68
C ASN A 198 -23.93 -12.92 -2.62
N ILE A 199 -22.78 -12.39 -3.04
CA ILE A 199 -21.75 -11.90 -2.13
C ILE A 199 -21.92 -10.39 -1.97
N PRO A 200 -22.02 -9.86 -0.74
CA PRO A 200 -22.15 -8.43 -0.51
C PRO A 200 -20.83 -7.72 -0.80
N PHE A 201 -20.94 -6.61 -1.51
CA PHE A 201 -19.90 -5.60 -1.69
C PHE A 201 -20.47 -4.26 -1.29
N TYR A 202 -19.62 -3.43 -0.70
CA TYR A 202 -19.98 -2.09 -0.27
C TYR A 202 -19.34 -1.09 -1.22
N TYR A 203 -19.98 0.06 -1.40
CA TYR A 203 -19.38 1.16 -2.14
C TYR A 203 -19.74 2.51 -1.55
N ILE A 204 -18.87 3.48 -1.78
CA ILE A 204 -19.06 4.88 -1.40
C ILE A 204 -18.70 5.77 -2.60
N ARG A 205 -19.37 6.92 -2.70
CA ARG A 205 -19.07 7.94 -3.71
C ARG A 205 -18.72 9.25 -3.05
N PHE A 206 -17.77 9.99 -3.59
CA PHE A 206 -17.33 11.28 -3.06
C PHE A 206 -16.66 12.13 -4.14
N ASP A 207 -16.35 13.37 -3.81
CA ASP A 207 -15.77 14.34 -4.73
C ASP A 207 -14.35 13.97 -5.15
N ASN A 208 -14.04 14.12 -6.45
CA ASN A 208 -12.71 13.92 -6.97
C ASN A 208 -11.81 15.15 -6.70
N LYS A 209 -11.32 15.25 -5.46
CA LYS A 209 -10.39 16.29 -5.00
C LYS A 209 -9.13 15.69 -4.34
N LEU A 210 -8.92 14.38 -4.50
CA LEU A 210 -7.72 13.72 -3.99
C LEU A 210 -6.54 13.99 -4.94
N PRO A 211 -5.30 14.00 -4.43
CA PRO A 211 -4.08 14.17 -5.25
C PRO A 211 -3.73 12.87 -5.99
N LEU A 212 -4.60 12.44 -6.92
CA LEU A 212 -4.44 11.22 -7.70
C LEU A 212 -3.24 11.33 -8.65
N ARG A 213 -2.57 10.20 -8.88
CA ARG A 213 -1.33 10.12 -9.67
C ARG A 213 -1.50 9.33 -10.96
N LEU A 214 -2.45 8.40 -11.00
CA LEU A 214 -2.77 7.68 -12.23
C LEU A 214 -4.03 8.18 -12.90
N LYS A 215 -5.10 8.28 -12.12
CA LYS A 215 -6.43 8.54 -12.64
C LYS A 215 -6.72 10.04 -12.69
N GLN A 216 -5.71 10.86 -13.01
CA GLN A 216 -5.91 12.28 -13.24
C GLN A 216 -6.93 12.43 -14.37
N SER A 217 -8.08 12.99 -14.03
CA SER A 217 -9.26 12.97 -14.89
C SER A 217 -9.10 13.93 -16.05
N PHE A 218 -9.48 13.46 -17.23
CA PHE A 218 -10.04 14.26 -18.32
C PHE A 218 -11.21 15.11 -17.82
#